data_AF-A0A7L9J4H7-F1
#
_entry.id   AF-A0A7L9J4H7-F1
#
_cell.length_a   1.000
_cell.length_b   1.000
_cell.length_c   1.000
_cell.angle_alpha   90.00
_cell.angle_beta   90.00
_cell.angle_gamma   90.00
#
_symmetry.space_group_name_H-M   'P 1'
#
loop_
_entity.id
_entity.type
_entity.pdbx_description
1 polymer ?
#
loop_
_entity_poly.entity_id
_entity_poly.type
_entity_poly.pdbx_seq_one_letter_code
_entity_poly.pdbx_strand_id
1 'polypeptide(L)' 'MSTHITHDTTLRFETLAAAAERTGFSVKTLRRRISDGRLPAYRNGPRSLRVKPEDVDRLFERIPIY' A
#
# COMPACT_ATOMS: atom_id res chain seq x y z
N MET A 1 7.35 -33.67 8.96
CA MET A 1 7.05 -32.78 7.80
C MET A 1 6.82 -31.39 8.36
N SER A 2 7.88 -30.59 8.45
CA SER A 2 7.84 -29.28 9.13
C SER A 2 7.59 -28.19 8.11
N THR A 3 6.35 -27.70 8.04
CA THR A 3 6.02 -26.51 7.24
C THR A 3 6.48 -25.28 8.00
N HIS A 4 7.67 -24.78 7.69
CA HIS A 4 8.11 -23.46 8.17
C HIS A 4 7.26 -22.39 7.48
N ILE A 5 6.24 -21.90 8.18
CA ILE A 5 5.50 -20.70 7.76
C ILE A 5 6.34 -19.50 8.19
N THR A 6 7.36 -19.16 7.41
CA THR A 6 8.15 -17.95 7.61
C THR A 6 7.25 -16.75 7.33
N HIS A 7 6.55 -16.27 8.35
CA HIS A 7 5.95 -14.94 8.34
C HIS A 7 7.09 -13.95 8.48
N ASP A 8 7.76 -13.65 7.37
CA ASP A 8 8.73 -12.57 7.29
C ASP A 8 7.99 -11.26 7.53
N THR A 9 7.89 -10.89 8.80
CA THR A 9 7.19 -9.69 9.27
C THR A 9 8.13 -8.49 9.11
N THR A 10 8.78 -8.36 7.95
CA THR A 10 9.46 -7.10 7.63
C THR A 10 8.39 -6.06 7.36
N LEU A 11 8.31 -5.05 8.23
CA LEU A 11 7.50 -3.85 7.99
C LEU A 11 8.05 -3.14 6.73
N ARG A 12 7.50 -3.51 5.57
CA ARG A 12 7.87 -2.91 4.29
C ARG A 12 7.06 -1.65 4.05
N PHE A 13 7.77 -0.54 3.85
CA PHE A 13 7.21 0.75 3.54
C PHE A 13 7.72 1.22 2.19
N GLU A 14 6.81 1.52 1.26
CA GLU A 14 7.15 2.06 -0.06
C GLU A 14 6.78 3.55 -0.17
N THR A 15 7.42 4.25 -1.10
CA THR A 15 7.03 5.63 -1.42
C THR A 15 5.73 5.62 -2.23
N LEU A 16 5.03 6.75 -2.27
CA LEU A 16 3.85 6.89 -3.13
C LEU A 16 4.18 6.72 -4.62
N ALA A 17 5.40 7.06 -5.05
CA ALA A 17 5.85 6.87 -6.42
C ALA A 17 6.02 5.37 -6.75
N ALA A 18 6.69 4.61 -5.87
CA ALA A 18 6.86 3.17 -6.05
C ALA A 18 5.51 2.43 -6.03
N ALA A 19 4.62 2.79 -5.09
CA ALA A 19 3.27 2.24 -5.05
C ALA A 19 2.49 2.53 -6.35
N ALA A 20 2.61 3.75 -6.88
CA ALA A 20 1.96 4.17 -8.12
C ALA A 20 2.45 3.34 -9.33
N GLU A 21 3.77 3.18 -9.47
CA GLU A 21 4.37 2.37 -10.53
C GLU A 21 3.91 0.90 -10.46
N ARG A 22 3.86 0.32 -9.27
CA ARG A 22 3.47 -1.07 -9.05
C ARG A 22 2.00 -1.35 -9.34
N THR A 23 1.12 -0.43 -8.96
CA THR A 23 -0.34 -0.63 -8.99
C THR A 23 -1.03 -0.01 -10.20
N GLY A 24 -0.31 0.81 -10.97
CA GLY A 24 -0.88 1.60 -12.07
C GLY A 24 -1.72 2.79 -11.59
N PHE A 25 -1.86 3.03 -10.28
CA PHE A 25 -2.49 4.25 -9.77
C PHE A 25 -1.58 5.46 -9.96
N SER A 26 -2.17 6.64 -10.17
CA SER A 26 -1.40 7.88 -10.08
C SER A 26 -1.08 8.22 -8.62
N VAL A 27 0.08 8.86 -8.38
CA VAL A 27 0.44 9.40 -7.05
C VAL A 27 -0.68 10.32 -6.50
N LYS A 28 -1.35 11.08 -7.38
CA LYS A 28 -2.50 11.92 -7.03
C LYS A 28 -3.66 11.10 -6.47
N THR A 29 -3.96 9.95 -7.07
CA THR A 29 -5.01 9.04 -6.59
C THR A 29 -4.68 8.50 -5.21
N LEU A 30 -3.44 8.06 -4.98
CA LEU A 30 -3.01 7.59 -3.66
C LEU A 30 -3.10 8.69 -2.61
N ARG A 31 -2.64 9.92 -2.92
CA ARG A 31 -2.80 11.08 -2.02
C ARG A 31 -4.26 11.38 -1.69
N ARG A 32 -5.15 11.35 -2.68
CA ARG A 32 -6.58 11.54 -2.47
C ARG A 32 -7.13 10.47 -1.52
N ARG A 33 -6.82 9.19 -1.74
CA ARG A 33 -7.25 8.10 -0.86
C ARG A 33 -6.72 8.24 0.57
N ILE A 34 -5.52 8.79 0.75
CA ILE A 34 -4.97 9.13 2.08
C ILE A 34 -5.77 10.25 2.73
N SER A 35 -6.03 11.34 2.00
CA SER A 35 -6.84 12.46 2.49
C SER A 35 -8.28 12.05 2.82
N ASP A 36 -8.85 11.12 2.04
CA ASP A 36 -10.18 10.55 2.27
C ASP A 36 -10.21 9.53 3.41
N GLY A 37 -9.07 9.23 4.04
CA GLY A 37 -8.94 8.24 5.13
C GLY A 37 -9.03 6.78 4.69
N ARG A 38 -9.03 6.50 3.37
CA ARG A 38 -9.14 5.15 2.80
C ARG A 38 -7.81 4.42 2.66
N LEU A 39 -6.69 5.13 2.70
CA LEU A 39 -5.35 4.56 2.64
C LEU A 39 -4.51 5.07 3.82
N PRO A 40 -4.12 4.20 4.77
CA PRO A 40 -3.18 4.57 5.81
C PRO A 40 -1.84 5.00 5.22
N ALA A 41 -1.34 6.16 5.68
CA ALA A 41 -0.02 6.64 5.33
C ALA A 41 0.78 7.00 6.59
N TYR A 42 2.07 6.71 6.51
CA TYR A 42 3.04 6.90 7.56
C TYR A 42 4.01 8.00 7.14
N ARG A 43 4.39 8.88 8.06
CA ARG A 43 5.34 9.96 7.76
C ARG A 43 6.71 9.58 8.28
N ASN A 44 7.74 9.81 7.46
CA ASN A 44 9.13 9.80 7.88
C ASN A 44 9.70 11.23 7.76
N GLY A 45 9.53 12.01 8.82
CA GLY A 45 9.87 13.44 8.83
C GLY A 45 8.81 14.34 8.15
N PRO A 46 9.13 15.62 7.93
CA PRO A 46 8.14 16.64 7.57
C PRO A 46 7.55 16.49 6.16
N ARG A 47 8.27 15.85 5.23
CA ARG A 47 7.87 15.82 3.79
C ARG A 47 7.71 14.42 3.19
N SER A 48 8.16 13.36 3.87
CA SER A 48 8.14 12.02 3.30
C SER A 48 6.90 11.25 3.75
N LEU A 49 6.05 10.86 2.80
CA LEU A 49 4.95 9.93 3.02
C LEU A 49 5.34 8.54 2.53
N ARG A 50 4.98 7.55 3.34
CA ARG A 50 5.18 6.13 3.11
C ARG A 50 3.85 5.41 3.25
N VAL A 51 3.67 4.36 2.47
CA VAL A 51 2.50 3.48 2.55
C VAL A 51 3.00 2.06 2.67
N LYS A 52 2.19 1.20 3.29
CA LYS A 52 2.46 -0.23 3.26
C LYS A 52 1.91 -0.81 1.96
N PRO A 53 2.66 -1.68 1.25
CA PRO A 53 2.17 -2.30 0.01
C PRO A 53 0.83 -3.02 0.22
N GLU A 54 0.67 -3.73 1.33
CA GLU A 54 -0.56 -4.45 1.72
C GLU A 54 -1.80 -3.54 1.82
N ASP A 55 -1.63 -2.32 2.34
CA ASP A 55 -2.73 -1.36 2.46
C ASP A 55 -3.11 -0.79 1.10
N VAL A 56 -2.14 -0.65 0.18
CA VAL A 56 -2.41 -0.26 -1.21
C VAL A 56 -3.13 -1.40 -1.94
N ASP A 57 -2.75 -2.65 -1.70
CA ASP A 57 -3.35 -3.83 -2.34
C ASP A 57 -4.82 -4.02 -1.92
N ARG A 58 -5.14 -3.68 -0.67
CA ARG A 58 -6.54 -3.65 -0.16
C ARG A 58 -7.43 -2.65 -0.87
N LEU A 59 -6.88 -1.73 -1.68
CA LEU A 59 -7.68 -0.82 -2.49
C LEU A 59 -8.26 -1.47 -3.74
N PHE A 60 -7.77 -2.66 -4.11
CA PHE A 60 -8.35 -3.45 -5.18
C PHE A 60 -9.51 -4.28 -4.63
N GLU A 61 -10.66 -4.10 -5.25
CA GLU A 61 -11.84 -4.90 -4.97
C GLU A 61 -12.03 -5.93 -6.08
N ARG A 62 -12.24 -7.19 -5.70
CA ARG A 62 -12.51 -8.26 -6.66
C ARG A 62 -13.93 -8.08 -7.20
N ILE A 63 -14.03 -7.81 -8.50
CA ILE A 63 -15.33 -7.75 -9.18
C ILE A 63 -15.84 -9.19 -9.36
N PRO A 64 -17.05 -9.53 -8.87
CA PRO A 64 -17.65 -10.84 -9.12
C PRO A 64 -18.01 -10.99 -10.61
N ILE A 65 -17.70 -12.14 -11.18
CA ILE A 65 -18.13 -12.56 -12.52
C ILE A 65 -19.39 -13.43 -12.37
N TYR A 66 -20.43 -13.13 -13.15
CA TYR A 66 -21.70 -13.85 -13.19
C TYR A 66 -21.89 -14.50 -14.56
#